data_AF-A0A9E5RD66-F1
#
_entry.id   AF-A0A9E5RD66-F1
#
_cell.length_a   1.000
_cell.length_b   1.000
_cell.length_c   1.000
_cell.angle_alpha   90.00
_cell.angle_beta   90.00
_cell.angle_gamma   90.00
#
_symmetry.space_group_name_H-M   'P 1'
#
loop_
_entity.id
_entity.type
_entity.pdbx_description
1 polymer ?
#
loop_
_entity_poly.entity_id
_entity_poly.type
_entity_poly.pdbx_seq_one_letter_code
_entity_poly.pdbx_strand_id
1 'polypeptide(L)'
;MARPPSPPDYRLLVKVSRLYYEQKLTQQEIARRLHLSRPKVSRLLQQAEEEGIVQIKIVLPPGAHHTDLEARLEQTFGLLEAVVVEVDPALDQLGASHQIGTAAAEYLQRTIEEGDTIGLAWGVSLNGMVSALDPLDVRNTHVVQ
;
A
#
# COMPACT_ATOMS: atom_id res chain seq x y z
N MET A 1 6.39 46.29 13.96
CA MET A 1 5.92 45.70 12.69
C MET A 1 6.54 44.33 12.53
N ALA A 2 5.73 43.27 12.38
CA ALA A 2 6.23 41.91 12.15
C ALA A 2 6.81 41.82 10.72
N ARG A 3 7.99 41.23 10.58
CA ARG A 3 8.65 41.00 9.28
C ARG A 3 7.78 40.02 8.46
N PRO A 4 7.44 40.33 7.20
CA PRO A 4 6.71 39.38 6.36
C PRO A 4 7.52 38.09 6.22
N PRO A 5 6.85 36.91 6.14
CA PRO A 5 7.54 35.65 5.96
C PRO A 5 8.43 35.74 4.72
N SER A 6 9.70 35.40 4.89
CA SER A 6 10.64 35.36 3.77
C SER A 6 10.18 34.26 2.81
N PRO A 7 10.26 34.46 1.49
CA PRO A 7 9.87 33.44 0.53
C PRO A 7 10.60 32.12 0.81
N PRO A 8 9.97 30.97 0.52
CA PRO A 8 10.60 29.67 0.71
C PRO A 8 12.01 29.66 0.11
N ASP A 9 12.99 29.23 0.90
CA ASP A 9 14.32 29.00 0.36
C ASP A 9 14.27 27.71 -0.47
N TYR A 10 13.85 27.84 -1.73
CA TYR A 10 13.74 26.73 -2.69
C TYR A 10 15.07 25.97 -2.83
N ARG A 11 16.22 26.63 -2.66
CA ARG A 11 17.52 25.95 -2.70
C ARG A 11 17.70 25.03 -1.49
N LEU A 12 17.29 25.47 -0.31
CA LEU A 12 17.33 24.64 0.89
C LEU A 12 16.35 23.47 0.81
N LEU A 13 15.12 23.69 0.30
CA LEU A 13 14.14 22.63 0.08
C LEU A 13 14.71 21.54 -0.85
N VAL A 14 15.21 21.93 -2.03
CA VAL A 14 15.84 21.00 -2.98
C VAL A 14 17.02 20.26 -2.32
N LYS A 15 17.89 20.96 -1.58
CA LYS A 15 19.05 20.33 -0.95
C LYS A 15 18.65 19.28 0.10
N VAL A 16 17.68 19.60 0.96
CA VAL A 16 17.16 18.67 1.96
C VAL A 16 16.52 17.45 1.29
N SER A 17 15.70 17.67 0.26
CA SER A 17 15.06 16.59 -0.50
C SER A 17 16.06 15.66 -1.18
N ARG A 18 17.12 16.18 -1.82
CA ARG A 18 18.16 15.35 -2.43
C ARG A 18 18.93 14.52 -1.40
N LEU A 19 19.26 15.11 -0.25
CA LEU A 19 19.92 14.36 0.82
C LEU A 19 19.05 13.20 1.35
N TYR A 20 17.74 13.40 1.43
CA TYR A 20 16.80 12.39 1.92
C TYR A 20 16.46 11.34 0.85
N TYR A 21 15.97 11.76 -0.30
CA TYR A 21 15.41 10.87 -1.32
C TYR A 21 16.48 10.25 -2.24
N GLU A 22 17.53 10.99 -2.62
CA GLU A 22 18.62 10.46 -3.47
C GLU A 22 19.71 9.79 -2.63
N GLN A 23 20.17 10.44 -1.56
CA GLN A 23 21.29 9.96 -0.75
C GLN A 23 20.88 9.09 0.45
N LYS A 24 19.57 8.89 0.67
CA LYS A 24 19.00 8.03 1.71
C LYS A 24 19.50 8.35 3.14
N LEU A 25 19.87 9.61 3.39
CA LEU A 25 20.23 10.04 4.73
C LEU A 25 18.99 10.15 5.61
N THR A 26 19.13 9.77 6.87
CA THR A 26 18.11 10.00 7.88
C THR A 26 17.92 11.50 8.13
N GLN A 27 16.73 11.91 8.56
CA GLN A 27 16.48 13.31 8.94
C GLN A 27 17.45 13.81 10.03
N GLN A 28 17.93 12.92 10.90
CA GLN A 28 18.91 13.24 11.95
C GLN A 28 20.31 13.50 11.38
N GLU A 29 20.74 12.78 10.36
CA GLU A 29 22.02 13.03 9.66
C GLU A 29 21.97 14.33 8.86
N ILE A 30 20.84 14.60 8.18
CA ILE A 30 20.62 15.85 7.46
C ILE A 30 20.63 17.04 8.42
N ALA A 31 19.95 16.91 9.57
CA ALA A 31 19.95 17.92 10.63
C ALA A 31 21.36 18.27 11.09
N ARG A 32 22.18 17.26 11.40
CA ARG A 32 23.60 17.46 11.78
C ARG A 32 24.40 18.12 10.66
N ARG A 33 24.25 17.63 9.41
CA ARG A 33 25.04 18.10 8.25
C ARG A 33 24.72 19.53 7.84
N LEU A 34 23.48 19.97 8.02
CA LEU A 34 23.03 21.31 7.63
C LEU A 34 22.92 22.28 8.82
N HIS A 35 23.33 21.85 10.02
CA HIS A 35 23.18 22.62 11.26
C HIS A 35 21.74 23.07 11.51
N LEU A 36 20.79 22.16 11.26
CA LEU A 36 19.35 22.35 11.49
C LEU A 36 18.86 21.43 12.60
N SER A 37 17.68 21.72 13.15
CA SER A 37 16.99 20.76 14.02
C SER A 37 16.25 19.71 13.20
N ARG A 38 16.14 18.47 13.71
CA ARG A 38 15.35 17.41 13.07
C ARG A 38 13.90 17.83 12.75
N PRO A 39 13.16 18.53 13.64
CA PRO A 39 11.83 19.04 13.30
C PRO A 39 11.82 20.08 12.18
N LYS A 40 12.91 20.83 11.97
CA LYS A 40 13.03 21.75 10.84
C LYS A 40 13.25 20.98 9.54
N VAL A 41 14.07 19.93 9.55
CA VAL A 41 14.26 19.04 8.38
C VAL A 41 12.95 18.38 7.98
N SER A 42 12.19 17.83 8.93
CA SER A 42 10.86 17.25 8.66
C SER A 42 9.91 18.24 8.00
N ARG A 43 9.84 19.48 8.51
CA ARG A 43 9.01 20.54 7.93
C ARG A 43 9.47 20.95 6.53
N LEU A 44 10.78 20.97 6.27
CA LEU A 44 11.31 21.30 4.95
C LEU A 44 11.01 20.19 3.92
N LEU A 45 11.02 18.91 4.32
CA LEU A 45 10.61 17.81 3.43
C LEU A 45 9.12 17.91 3.09
N GLN A 46 8.28 18.11 4.10
CA GLN A 46 6.84 18.31 3.91
C GLN A 46 6.55 19.53 3.00
N GLN A 47 7.21 20.66 3.27
CA GLN A 47 7.06 21.85 2.43
C GLN A 47 7.53 21.61 0.98
N ALA A 48 8.55 20.78 0.77
CA ALA A 48 9.01 20.44 -0.58
C ALA A 48 7.97 19.60 -1.35
N GLU A 49 7.19 18.77 -0.66
CA GLU A 49 6.07 18.03 -1.25
C GLU A 49 4.88 18.96 -1.54
N GLU A 50 4.52 19.83 -0.59
CA GLU A 50 3.44 20.83 -0.73
C GLU A 50 3.69 21.80 -1.89
N GLU A 51 4.94 22.23 -2.09
CA GLU A 51 5.37 23.12 -3.18
C GLU A 51 5.60 22.35 -4.52
N GLY A 52 5.40 21.02 -4.55
CA GLY A 52 5.56 20.20 -5.74
C GLY A 52 7.01 20.00 -6.21
N ILE A 53 8.00 20.37 -5.38
CA ILE A 53 9.43 20.13 -5.61
C ILE A 53 9.76 18.64 -5.53
N VAL A 54 9.07 17.94 -4.62
CA VAL A 54 9.11 16.48 -4.50
C VAL A 54 7.78 15.93 -4.97
N GLN A 55 7.83 15.01 -5.92
CA GLN A 55 6.68 14.26 -6.39
C GLN A 55 6.98 12.78 -6.22
N ILE A 56 6.20 12.10 -5.39
CA ILE A 56 6.34 10.67 -5.16
C ILE A 56 5.40 9.98 -6.12
N LYS A 57 5.96 9.20 -7.05
CA LYS A 57 5.20 8.38 -7.99
C LYS A 57 5.35 6.91 -7.61
N ILE A 58 4.24 6.29 -7.24
CA ILE A 58 4.14 4.83 -7.11
C ILE A 58 3.72 4.31 -8.49
N VAL A 59 4.55 3.46 -9.09
CA VAL A 59 4.24 2.84 -10.38
C VAL A 59 3.58 1.49 -10.10
N LEU A 60 2.32 1.37 -10.50
CA LEU A 60 1.56 0.13 -10.36
C LEU A 60 2.10 -0.90 -11.37
N PRO A 61 2.48 -2.11 -10.93
CA PRO A 61 2.79 -3.19 -11.87
C PRO A 61 1.53 -3.57 -12.67
N PRO A 62 1.68 -4.24 -13.83
CA PRO A 62 0.56 -4.81 -14.56
C PRO A 62 -0.32 -5.67 -13.63
N GLY A 63 -1.64 -5.43 -13.64
CA GLY A 63 -2.60 -6.13 -12.79
C GLY A 63 -2.98 -5.41 -11.49
N ALA A 64 -2.15 -4.50 -10.97
CA ALA A 64 -2.43 -3.75 -9.74
C ALA A 64 -3.19 -2.43 -10.02
N HIS A 65 -4.25 -2.46 -10.83
CA HIS A 65 -4.86 -1.25 -11.40
C HIS A 65 -5.83 -0.51 -10.46
N HIS A 66 -6.19 -1.11 -9.31
CA HIS A 66 -7.36 -0.70 -8.53
C HIS A 66 -7.05 -0.21 -7.10
N THR A 67 -5.79 0.05 -6.76
CA THR A 67 -5.37 0.41 -5.39
C THR A 67 -6.09 1.64 -4.81
N ASP A 68 -6.41 2.64 -5.64
CA ASP A 68 -7.19 3.79 -5.18
C ASP A 68 -8.64 3.43 -4.83
N LEU A 69 -9.23 2.46 -5.55
CA LEU A 69 -10.57 1.96 -5.27
C LEU A 69 -10.57 1.08 -4.01
N GLU A 70 -9.57 0.22 -3.87
CA GLU A 70 -9.34 -0.61 -2.67
C GLU A 70 -9.25 0.26 -1.41
N ALA A 71 -8.39 1.27 -1.41
CA ALA A 71 -8.24 2.21 -0.30
C ALA A 71 -9.54 2.95 0.04
N ARG A 72 -10.33 3.31 -0.97
CA ARG A 72 -11.65 3.92 -0.76
C ARG A 72 -12.66 2.95 -0.16
N LEU A 73 -12.67 1.69 -0.58
CA LEU A 73 -13.53 0.65 -0.01
C LEU A 73 -13.18 0.42 1.46
N GLU A 74 -11.89 0.28 1.76
CA GLU A 74 -11.37 0.12 3.13
C GLU A 74 -11.79 1.28 4.03
N GLN A 75 -11.57 2.52 3.59
CA GLN A 75 -11.93 3.70 4.37
C GLN A 75 -13.45 3.82 4.56
N THR A 76 -14.23 3.54 3.51
CA THR A 76 -15.69 3.73 3.54
C THR A 76 -16.37 2.69 4.43
N PHE A 77 -15.90 1.44 4.40
CA PHE A 77 -16.54 0.31 5.07
C PHE A 77 -15.78 -0.18 6.31
N GLY A 78 -14.62 0.42 6.63
CA GLY A 78 -13.79 0.01 7.77
C GLY A 78 -13.19 -1.39 7.60
N LEU A 79 -12.87 -1.78 6.37
CA LEU A 79 -12.27 -3.08 6.08
C LEU A 79 -10.79 -3.09 6.49
N LEU A 80 -10.30 -4.24 6.91
CA LEU A 80 -8.86 -4.43 7.12
C LEU A 80 -8.11 -4.36 5.80
N GLU A 81 -8.70 -4.92 4.75
CA GLU A 81 -8.14 -4.91 3.41
C GLU A 81 -9.24 -5.16 2.37
N ALA A 82 -9.11 -4.54 1.20
CA ALA A 82 -9.94 -4.81 0.03
C ALA A 82 -9.06 -5.19 -1.17
N VAL A 83 -9.51 -6.19 -1.94
CA VAL A 83 -8.87 -6.58 -3.20
C VAL A 83 -9.88 -6.44 -4.32
N VAL A 84 -9.55 -5.65 -5.34
CA VAL A 84 -10.41 -5.43 -6.50
C VAL A 84 -9.82 -6.13 -7.72
N VAL A 85 -10.58 -7.07 -8.25
CA VAL A 85 -10.21 -7.85 -9.44
C VAL A 85 -10.91 -7.27 -10.66
N GLU A 86 -10.13 -6.93 -11.68
CA GLU A 86 -10.67 -6.63 -13.01
C GLU A 86 -11.06 -7.93 -13.68
N VAL A 87 -12.34 -8.07 -14.00
CA VAL A 87 -12.87 -9.26 -14.67
C VAL A 87 -13.06 -8.96 -16.15
N ASP A 88 -12.64 -9.89 -17.01
CA ASP A 88 -12.87 -9.78 -18.45
C ASP A 88 -14.39 -9.77 -18.73
N PRO A 89 -14.95 -8.72 -19.35
CA PRO A 89 -16.37 -8.61 -19.64
C PRO A 89 -16.92 -9.73 -20.53
N ALA A 90 -16.06 -10.46 -21.25
CA ALA A 90 -16.45 -11.59 -22.08
C ALA A 90 -16.69 -12.89 -21.27
N LEU A 91 -16.27 -12.93 -20.00
CA LEU A 91 -16.48 -14.09 -19.13
C LEU A 91 -17.93 -14.15 -18.64
N ASP A 92 -18.43 -15.38 -18.51
CA ASP A 92 -19.67 -15.63 -17.80
C ASP A 92 -19.47 -15.51 -16.27
N GLN A 93 -20.56 -15.64 -15.51
CA GLN A 93 -20.53 -15.52 -14.06
C GLN A 93 -19.60 -16.55 -13.38
N LEU A 94 -19.44 -17.72 -13.99
CA LEU A 94 -18.54 -18.76 -13.49
C LEU A 94 -17.08 -18.38 -13.71
N GLY A 95 -16.73 -17.91 -14.92
CA GLY A 95 -15.40 -17.39 -15.23
C GLY A 95 -15.00 -16.20 -14.34
N ALA A 96 -15.94 -15.28 -14.11
CA ALA A 96 -15.76 -14.18 -13.16
C ALA A 96 -15.49 -14.68 -11.74
N SER A 97 -16.25 -15.68 -11.27
CA SER A 97 -16.07 -16.28 -9.94
C SER A 97 -14.71 -16.96 -9.79
N HIS A 98 -14.19 -17.57 -10.85
CA HIS A 98 -12.84 -18.16 -10.84
C HIS A 98 -11.74 -17.10 -10.69
N GLN A 99 -11.82 -15.98 -11.42
CA GLN A 99 -10.85 -14.89 -11.28
C GLN A 99 -10.86 -14.27 -9.88
N ILE A 100 -12.05 -14.09 -9.31
CA ILE A 100 -12.20 -13.67 -7.90
C ILE A 100 -11.59 -14.72 -6.95
N GLY A 101 -11.83 -16.00 -7.23
CA GLY A 101 -11.28 -17.12 -6.46
C GLY A 101 -9.75 -17.09 -6.41
N THR A 102 -9.08 -16.88 -7.55
CA THR A 102 -7.62 -16.79 -7.60
C THR A 102 -7.08 -15.66 -6.72
N ALA A 103 -7.66 -14.46 -6.82
CA ALA A 103 -7.24 -13.33 -5.98
C ALA A 103 -7.51 -13.59 -4.48
N ALA A 104 -8.63 -14.24 -4.16
CA ALA A 104 -8.94 -14.64 -2.78
C ALA A 104 -7.93 -15.69 -2.26
N ALA A 105 -7.43 -16.58 -3.12
CA ALA A 105 -6.44 -17.56 -2.76
C ALA A 105 -5.10 -16.89 -2.46
N GLU A 106 -4.65 -15.97 -3.32
CA GLU A 106 -3.45 -15.16 -3.08
C GLU A 106 -3.55 -14.35 -1.78
N TYR A 107 -4.72 -13.76 -1.51
CA TYR A 107 -5.01 -13.07 -0.24
C TYR A 107 -4.87 -14.02 0.95
N LEU A 108 -5.49 -15.20 0.90
CA LEU A 108 -5.43 -16.17 1.99
C LEU A 108 -4.00 -16.64 2.24
N GLN A 109 -3.23 -16.92 1.19
CA GLN A 109 -1.85 -17.41 1.30
C GLN A 109 -0.92 -16.46 2.05
N ARG A 110 -1.12 -15.14 1.90
CA ARG A 110 -0.28 -14.14 2.58
C ARG A 110 -0.79 -13.70 3.94
N THR A 111 -2.02 -14.05 4.30
CA THR A 111 -2.67 -13.60 5.56
C THR A 111 -2.78 -14.70 6.60
N ILE A 112 -2.81 -15.96 6.18
CA ILE A 112 -2.87 -17.12 7.06
C ILE A 112 -1.60 -17.25 7.92
N GLU A 113 -1.80 -17.49 9.22
CA GLU A 113 -0.72 -17.70 10.18
C GLU A 113 -0.79 -19.10 10.82
N GLU A 114 0.32 -19.54 11.42
CA GLU A 114 0.34 -20.80 12.18
C GLU A 114 -0.62 -20.74 13.37
N GLY A 115 -1.43 -21.79 13.54
CA GLY A 115 -2.41 -21.86 14.63
C GLY A 115 -3.80 -21.30 14.29
N ASP A 116 -3.99 -20.74 13.09
CA ASP A 116 -5.29 -20.21 12.69
C ASP A 116 -6.39 -21.29 12.61
N THR A 117 -7.62 -20.87 12.86
CA THR A 117 -8.82 -21.67 12.59
C THR A 117 -9.64 -21.02 11.48
N ILE A 118 -9.74 -21.70 10.35
CA ILE A 118 -10.40 -21.21 9.13
C ILE A 118 -11.83 -21.75 9.08
N GLY A 119 -12.81 -20.86 9.14
CA GLY A 119 -14.20 -21.19 8.86
C GLY A 119 -14.49 -21.16 7.36
N LEU A 120 -15.02 -22.25 6.80
CA LEU A 120 -15.41 -22.34 5.39
C LEU A 120 -16.92 -22.47 5.24
N ALA A 121 -17.48 -21.65 4.34
CA ALA A 121 -18.87 -21.75 3.90
C ALA A 121 -18.95 -22.36 2.48
N TRP A 122 -20.18 -22.48 1.97
CA TRP A 122 -20.44 -23.00 0.63
C TRP A 122 -20.61 -21.86 -0.39
N GLY A 123 -20.03 -22.02 -1.59
CA GLY A 123 -20.24 -21.09 -2.70
C GLY A 123 -19.28 -21.30 -3.87
N VAL A 124 -19.69 -20.87 -5.06
CA VAL A 124 -18.89 -21.02 -6.30
C VAL A 124 -17.56 -20.25 -6.23
N SER A 125 -17.55 -19.06 -5.63
CA SER A 125 -16.34 -18.26 -5.46
C SER A 125 -15.37 -18.89 -4.45
N LEU A 126 -15.88 -19.44 -3.35
CA LEU A 126 -15.06 -20.17 -2.36
C LEU A 126 -14.48 -21.45 -2.96
N ASN A 127 -15.27 -22.17 -3.76
CA ASN A 127 -14.76 -23.32 -4.49
C ASN A 127 -13.66 -22.93 -5.50
N GLY A 128 -13.83 -21.80 -6.19
CA GLY A 128 -12.80 -21.24 -7.07
C GLY A 128 -11.51 -20.90 -6.32
N MET A 129 -11.63 -20.29 -5.15
CA MET A 129 -10.51 -19.99 -4.26
C MET A 129 -9.76 -21.24 -3.82
N VAL A 130 -10.47 -22.23 -3.26
CA VAL A 130 -9.86 -23.48 -2.83
C VAL A 130 -9.17 -24.21 -3.98
N SER A 131 -9.75 -24.16 -5.18
CA SER A 131 -9.16 -24.78 -6.38
C SER A 131 -7.91 -24.07 -6.88
N ALA A 132 -7.74 -22.78 -6.57
CA ALA A 132 -6.60 -21.95 -6.98
C ALA A 132 -5.53 -21.82 -5.88
N LEU A 133 -5.76 -22.43 -4.70
CA LEU A 133 -4.84 -22.34 -3.57
C LEU A 133 -3.66 -23.30 -3.78
N ASP A 134 -2.44 -22.76 -3.77
CA ASP A 134 -1.23 -23.57 -3.73
C ASP A 134 -1.09 -24.25 -2.36
N PRO A 135 -0.42 -25.42 -2.28
CA PRO A 135 -0.16 -26.07 -1.00
C PRO A 135 0.62 -25.15 -0.05
N LEU A 136 0.03 -24.88 1.12
CA LEU A 136 0.62 -24.05 2.16
C LEU A 136 1.31 -24.89 3.23
N ASP A 137 2.54 -24.54 3.59
CA ASP A 137 3.25 -25.14 4.73
C ASP A 137 2.97 -24.33 6.01
N VAL A 138 1.74 -24.48 6.52
CA VAL A 138 1.30 -23.86 7.77
C VAL A 138 1.03 -24.93 8.84
N ARG A 139 1.48 -24.66 10.07
CA ARG A 139 1.39 -25.61 11.18
C ARG A 139 0.22 -25.28 12.10
N ASN A 140 -0.35 -26.33 12.69
CA ASN A 140 -1.43 -26.23 13.69
C ASN A 140 -2.67 -25.46 13.19
N THR A 141 -2.85 -25.36 11.87
CA THR A 141 -4.02 -24.73 11.27
C THR A 141 -5.18 -25.72 11.21
N HIS A 142 -6.38 -25.27 11.58
CA HIS A 142 -7.58 -26.07 11.57
C HIS A 142 -8.59 -25.50 10.57
N VAL A 143 -9.29 -26.38 9.86
CA VAL A 143 -10.38 -25.97 8.97
C VAL A 143 -11.70 -26.49 9.56
N VAL A 144 -12.67 -25.61 9.72
CA VAL A 144 -13.99 -25.90 10.28
C VAL A 144 -15.09 -25.46 9.32
N GLN A 145 -16.25 -26.11 9.40
CA GLN A 145 -17.39 -25.91 8.51
C GLN A 145 -18.71 -25.81 9.28
#